data_AF-A0A7Y3CR43-F1
#
_entry.id   AF-A0A7Y3CR43-F1
#
_cell.length_a   1.000
_cell.length_b   1.000
_cell.length_c   1.000
_cell.angle_alpha   90.00
_cell.angle_beta   90.00
_cell.angle_gamma   90.00
#
_symmetry.space_group_name_H-M   'P 1'
#
loop_
_entity.id
_entity.type
_entity.pdbx_description
1 polymer ?
#
loop_
_entity_poly.entity_id
_entity_poly.type
_entity_poly.pdbx_seq_one_letter_code
_entity_poly.pdbx_strand_id
1 'polypeptide(L)'
;MTEPTTRRTPSGRPLTDEDLDRIATEVEEKDYDVEALKSRRRGRPPMGSGPADVVPVRIDPELRAAIEARAVANHTTTSEIIREALRRFLDVA
;
A
#
# COMPACT_ATOMS: atom_id res chain seq x y z
N MET A 1 -11.27 -24.24 24.02
CA MET A 1 -10.55 -23.03 24.46
C MET A 1 -9.77 -22.55 23.26
N THR A 2 -10.09 -21.37 22.72
CA THR A 2 -9.43 -20.83 21.53
C THR A 2 -8.01 -20.42 21.89
N GLU A 3 -7.01 -20.87 21.14
CA GLU A 3 -5.61 -20.47 21.33
C GLU A 3 -5.47 -18.94 21.25
N PRO A 4 -4.64 -18.30 22.10
CA PRO A 4 -4.48 -16.86 22.08
C PRO A 4 -3.88 -16.44 20.72
N THR A 5 -4.66 -15.68 19.95
CA THR A 5 -4.22 -15.15 18.66
C THR A 5 -3.06 -14.19 18.90
N THR A 6 -1.84 -14.62 18.59
CA THR A 6 -0.65 -13.77 18.75
C THR A 6 -0.74 -12.60 17.76
N ARG A 7 -1.10 -11.41 18.25
CA ARG A 7 -1.12 -10.18 17.46
C ARG A 7 0.31 -9.62 17.37
N ARG A 8 0.67 -9.05 16.22
CA ARG A 8 1.98 -8.45 15.97
C ARG A 8 1.85 -7.01 15.51
N THR A 9 2.80 -6.18 15.91
CA THR A 9 2.94 -4.79 15.47
C THR A 9 3.51 -4.72 14.03
N PRO A 10 3.42 -3.57 13.34
CA PRO A 10 4.03 -3.40 12.01
C PRO A 10 5.54 -3.65 11.96
N SER A 11 6.25 -3.50 13.08
CA SER A 11 7.67 -3.83 13.22
C SER A 11 7.94 -5.32 13.52
N GLY A 12 6.91 -6.14 13.60
CA GLY A 12 7.00 -7.58 13.85
C GLY A 12 7.07 -7.99 15.34
N ARG A 13 7.13 -7.03 16.27
CA ARG A 13 7.13 -7.31 17.72
C ARG A 13 5.78 -7.92 18.14
N PRO A 14 5.77 -8.99 18.96
CA PRO A 14 4.54 -9.53 19.53
C PRO A 14 3.87 -8.51 20.46
N LEU A 15 2.56 -8.39 20.36
CA LEU A 15 1.74 -7.54 21.21
C LEU A 15 1.37 -8.34 22.46
N THR A 16 1.79 -7.89 23.63
CA THR A 16 1.50 -8.54 24.92
C THR A 16 0.20 -8.03 25.52
N ASP A 17 -0.34 -8.74 26.52
CA ASP A 17 -1.51 -8.28 27.27
C ASP A 17 -1.21 -6.99 28.04
N GLU A 18 0.00 -6.83 28.58
CA GLU A 18 0.46 -5.58 29.22
C GLU A 18 0.46 -4.39 28.23
N ASP A 19 0.84 -4.63 26.97
CA ASP A 19 0.76 -3.59 25.94
C ASP A 19 -0.70 -3.19 25.68
N LEU A 20 -1.64 -4.13 25.74
CA LEU A 20 -3.08 -3.88 25.57
C LEU A 20 -3.66 -3.10 26.76
N ASP A 21 -3.33 -3.50 27.99
CA ASP A 21 -3.79 -2.83 29.21
C ASP A 21 -3.31 -1.38 29.25
N ARG A 22 -2.05 -1.14 28.90
CA ARG A 22 -1.51 0.23 28.80
C ARG A 22 -2.26 1.07 27.78
N ILE A 23 -2.58 0.50 26.61
CA ILE A 23 -3.34 1.20 25.57
C ILE A 23 -4.78 1.48 26.04
N ALA A 24 -5.41 0.55 26.76
CA ALA A 24 -6.75 0.74 27.30
C ALA A 24 -6.79 1.91 28.29
N THR A 25 -5.89 1.92 29.29
CA THR A 25 -5.78 3.02 30.25
C THR A 25 -5.50 4.35 29.55
N GLU A 26 -4.61 4.35 28.55
CA GLU A 26 -4.29 5.57 27.82
C GLU A 26 -5.50 6.16 27.07
N VAL A 27 -6.35 5.31 26.50
CA VAL A 27 -7.57 5.72 25.78
C VAL A 27 -8.68 6.16 26.73
N GLU A 28 -8.76 5.57 27.93
CA GLU A 28 -9.72 5.99 28.96
C GLU A 28 -9.36 7.37 29.54
N GLU A 29 -8.07 7.65 29.75
CA GLU A 29 -7.60 8.88 30.41
C GLU A 29 -7.40 10.07 29.45
N LYS A 30 -7.24 9.83 28.14
CA LYS A 30 -6.99 10.87 27.14
C LYS A 30 -8.14 11.01 26.17
N ASP A 31 -8.59 12.24 25.96
CA ASP A 31 -9.56 12.56 24.91
C ASP A 31 -8.85 12.62 23.55
N TYR A 32 -9.03 11.57 22.75
CA TYR A 32 -8.48 11.48 21.41
C TYR A 32 -9.44 12.07 20.39
N ASP A 33 -8.94 12.93 19.50
CA ASP A 33 -9.70 13.33 18.31
C ASP A 33 -9.87 12.13 17.38
N VAL A 34 -11.04 11.50 17.49
CA VAL A 34 -11.43 10.32 16.71
C VAL A 34 -11.45 10.64 15.21
N GLU A 35 -11.79 11.86 14.81
CA GLU A 35 -11.84 12.25 13.40
C GLU A 35 -10.42 12.42 12.83
N ALA A 36 -9.50 12.99 13.61
CA ALA A 36 -8.08 12.99 13.26
C ALA A 36 -7.49 11.57 13.17
N LEU A 37 -7.89 10.65 14.04
CA LEU A 37 -7.44 9.25 14.00
C LEU A 37 -8.00 8.48 12.79
N LYS A 38 -9.24 8.75 12.39
CA LYS A 38 -9.86 8.21 11.17
C LYS A 38 -9.27 8.79 9.88
N SER A 39 -8.69 9.99 9.93
CA SER A 39 -8.10 10.66 8.75
C SER A 39 -6.98 9.86 8.08
N ARG A 40 -6.38 8.89 8.78
CA ARG A 40 -5.54 7.86 8.17
C ARG A 40 -6.39 7.05 7.18
N ARG A 41 -6.34 7.47 5.91
CA ARG A 41 -7.03 6.87 4.76
C ARG A 41 -6.89 5.35 4.81
N ARG A 42 -7.90 4.68 5.34
CA ARG A 42 -8.05 3.23 5.25
C ARG A 42 -8.43 2.91 3.81
N GLY A 43 -7.50 2.36 3.05
CA GLY A 43 -7.72 1.98 1.66
C GLY A 43 -6.43 1.83 0.88
N ARG A 44 -6.53 1.33 -0.36
CA ARG A 44 -5.40 1.34 -1.29
C ARG A 44 -5.01 2.80 -1.57
N PRO A 45 -3.73 3.17 -1.50
CA PRO A 45 -3.29 4.51 -1.84
C PRO A 45 -3.79 4.91 -3.23
N PRO A 46 -4.31 6.14 -3.41
CA PRO A 46 -4.68 6.64 -4.73
C PRO A 46 -3.44 6.76 -5.62
N MET A 47 -3.66 6.73 -6.93
CA MET A 47 -2.64 7.06 -7.92
C MET A 47 -3.01 8.41 -8.56
N GLY A 48 -2.23 9.45 -8.30
CA GLY A 48 -2.57 10.82 -8.75
C GLY A 48 -3.72 11.43 -7.96
N SER A 49 -4.71 11.99 -8.66
CA SER A 49 -5.83 12.72 -8.07
C SER A 49 -6.94 11.82 -7.47
N GLY A 50 -6.90 10.51 -7.69
CA GLY A 50 -7.98 9.61 -7.29
C GLY A 50 -7.63 8.12 -7.27
N PRO A 51 -8.64 7.26 -7.09
CA PRO A 51 -8.49 5.81 -7.24
C PRO A 51 -7.92 5.45 -8.61
N ALA A 52 -7.08 4.43 -8.66
CA ALA A 52 -6.54 3.92 -9.93
C ALA A 52 -7.55 2.98 -10.59
N ASP A 53 -7.84 3.22 -11.87
CA ASP A 53 -8.65 2.32 -12.70
C ASP A 53 -7.78 1.29 -13.43
N VAL A 54 -8.27 0.06 -13.57
CA VAL A 54 -7.58 -1.02 -14.29
C VAL A 54 -8.10 -1.08 -15.72
N VAL A 55 -7.23 -0.75 -16.69
CA VAL A 55 -7.53 -0.85 -18.12
C VAL A 55 -6.87 -2.11 -18.70
N PRO A 56 -7.64 -3.14 -19.12
CA PRO A 56 -7.06 -4.33 -19.72
C PRO A 56 -6.60 -4.06 -21.16
N VAL A 57 -5.33 -4.36 -21.46
CA VAL A 57 -4.71 -4.17 -22.79
C VAL A 57 -4.08 -5.50 -23.24
N ARG A 58 -4.31 -5.90 -24.49
CA ARG A 58 -3.63 -7.05 -25.09
C ARG A 58 -2.26 -6.62 -25.58
N ILE A 59 -1.23 -7.34 -25.14
CA ILE A 59 0.18 -7.09 -25.47
C ILE A 59 0.72 -8.39 -26.07
N ASP A 60 1.44 -8.28 -27.17
CA ASP A 60 2.10 -9.43 -27.77
C ASP A 60 3.26 -9.94 -26.87
N PRO A 61 3.68 -11.21 -27.02
CA PRO A 61 4.71 -11.79 -26.15
C PRO A 61 6.07 -11.09 -26.23
N GLU A 62 6.45 -10.56 -27.40
CA GLU A 62 7.75 -9.92 -27.62
C GLU A 62 7.81 -8.58 -26.89
N LEU A 63 6.76 -7.77 -27.01
CA LEU A 63 6.62 -6.51 -26.28
C LEU A 63 6.57 -6.75 -24.77
N ARG A 64 5.87 -7.80 -24.32
CA ARG A 64 5.87 -8.16 -22.90
C ARG A 64 7.28 -8.48 -22.39
N ALA A 65 8.06 -9.26 -23.14
CA ALA A 65 9.44 -9.59 -22.77
C ALA A 65 10.34 -8.33 -22.72
N ALA A 66 10.16 -7.40 -23.65
CA ALA A 66 10.88 -6.13 -23.65
C ALA A 66 10.56 -5.27 -22.41
N ILE A 67 9.29 -5.21 -21.99
CA ILE A 67 8.89 -4.48 -20.78
C ILE A 67 9.50 -5.13 -19.53
N GLU A 68 9.45 -6.46 -19.42
CA GLU A 68 10.03 -7.20 -18.29
C GLU A 68 11.55 -6.99 -18.20
N ALA A 69 12.27 -7.07 -19.31
CA ALA A 69 13.71 -6.80 -19.36
C ALA A 69 14.05 -5.38 -18.89
N ARG A 70 13.25 -4.39 -19.31
CA ARG A 70 13.44 -2.99 -18.89
C ARG A 70 13.11 -2.77 -17.41
N ALA A 71 12.09 -3.45 -16.89
CA ALA A 71 11.74 -3.39 -15.46
C ALA A 71 12.88 -3.92 -14.59
N VAL A 72 13.50 -5.03 -14.99
CA VAL A 72 14.68 -5.59 -14.32
C VAL A 72 15.86 -4.62 -14.37
N ALA A 73 16.17 -4.07 -15.55
CA ALA A 73 17.28 -3.13 -15.72
C ALA A 73 17.12 -1.85 -14.87
N ASN A 74 15.89 -1.39 -14.67
CA ASN A 74 15.58 -0.18 -13.90
C ASN A 74 15.26 -0.46 -12.42
N HIS A 75 15.39 -1.70 -11.95
CA HIS A 75 14.99 -2.13 -10.60
C HIS A 75 13.58 -1.66 -10.20
N THR A 76 12.64 -1.73 -11.14
CA THR A 76 11.26 -1.26 -10.97
C THR A 76 10.25 -2.33 -11.41
N THR A 77 8.96 -2.00 -11.39
CA THR A 77 7.89 -2.91 -11.80
C THR A 77 7.51 -2.72 -13.26
N THR A 78 7.02 -3.78 -13.90
CA THR A 78 6.43 -3.76 -15.25
C THR A 78 5.38 -2.64 -15.39
N SER A 79 4.51 -2.48 -14.39
CA SER A 79 3.47 -1.46 -14.39
C SER A 79 4.03 -0.03 -14.33
N GLU A 80 5.16 0.19 -13.67
CA GLU A 80 5.80 1.52 -13.65
C GLU A 80 6.41 1.86 -15.00
N ILE A 81 7.10 0.91 -15.65
CA ILE A 81 7.62 1.09 -17.01
C ILE A 81 6.49 1.43 -17.99
N ILE A 82 5.36 0.72 -17.91
CA ILE A 82 4.20 0.98 -18.78
C ILE A 82 3.66 2.39 -18.53
N ARG A 83 3.46 2.79 -17.27
CA ARG A 83 2.97 4.14 -16.94
C ARG A 83 3.94 5.23 -17.40
N GLU A 84 5.24 5.04 -17.18
CA GLU A 84 6.28 5.96 -17.62
C GLU A 84 6.31 6.10 -19.15
N ALA A 85 6.16 4.99 -19.88
CA ALA A 85 6.07 5.01 -21.34
C ALA A 85 4.83 5.78 -21.81
N LEU A 86 3.67 5.58 -21.17
CA LEU A 86 2.44 6.32 -21.50
C LEU A 86 2.56 7.81 -21.19
N ARG A 87 3.14 8.18 -20.04
CA ARG A 87 3.42 9.59 -19.67
C ARG A 87 4.29 10.28 -20.71
N ARG A 88 5.38 9.62 -21.13
CA ARG A 88 6.27 10.12 -22.18
C ARG A 88 5.62 10.19 -23.55
N PHE A 89 4.79 9.21 -23.90
CA PHE A 89 4.11 9.18 -25.20
C PHE A 89 3.03 10.25 -25.32
N LEU A 90 2.37 10.58 -24.21
CA LEU A 90 1.30 11.58 -24.16
C LEU A 90 1.77 12.98 -23.71
N ASP A 91 3.07 13.15 -23.48
CA ASP A 91 3.69 14.39 -22.94
C ASP A 91 3.01 14.93 -21.66
N VAL A 92 2.56 14.01 -20.78
CA VAL A 92 1.99 14.33 -19.47
C VAL A 92 2.95 13.87 -18.38
N ALA A 93 3.60 14.83 -17.72
CA ALA A 93 4.53 14.60 -16.62
C ALA A 93 3.81 14.32 -15.30
#